data_AF-A0A7S3BUF5-F1
#
_entry.id   AF-A0A7S3BUF5-F1
#
_cell.length_a   1.000
_cell.length_b   1.000
_cell.length_c   1.000
_cell.angle_alpha   90.00
_cell.angle_beta   90.00
_cell.angle_gamma   90.00
#
_symmetry.space_group_name_H-M   'P 1'
#
loop_
_entity.id
_entity.type
_entity.pdbx_description
1 polymer ?
#
loop_
_entity_poly.entity_id
_entity_poly.type
_entity_poly.pdbx_seq_one_letter_code
_entity_poly.pdbx_strand_id
1 'polypeptide(L)'
;VDTFASLLDQFDDKVPSAVILEPESLTKLTLPSPESTCQGPATTEAYTKGLAYAIDTISIRAPNTAIYLDGGNGGEMGWGPRVHEFALMLQKVLEGDRIKRIRGFATNIGGYQ
;
A
#
# COMPACT_ATOMS: atom_id res chain seq x y z
N VAL A 1 -1.53 11.82 -6.63
CA VAL A 1 -0.96 11.86 -5.26
C VAL A 1 -0.71 13.29 -4.81
N ASP A 2 0.09 14.09 -5.53
CA ASP A 2 0.48 15.44 -5.07
C ASP A 2 -0.65 16.35 -4.63
N THR A 3 -1.70 16.48 -5.45
CA THR A 3 -2.87 17.32 -5.13
C THR A 3 -3.56 16.86 -3.85
N PHE A 4 -3.67 15.55 -3.64
CA PHE A 4 -4.28 14.98 -2.44
C PHE A 4 -3.39 15.20 -1.20
N ALA A 5 -2.08 14.99 -1.33
CA ALA A 5 -1.14 15.25 -0.24
C ALA A 5 -1.09 16.74 0.15
N SER A 6 -1.23 17.66 -0.83
CA SER A 6 -1.40 19.10 -0.55
C SER A 6 -2.70 19.43 0.19
N LEU A 7 -3.76 18.64 0.01
CA LEU A 7 -4.98 18.81 0.79
C LEU A 7 -4.77 18.32 2.21
N LEU A 8 -4.12 17.18 2.41
CA LEU A 8 -3.82 16.64 3.74
C LEU A 8 -2.93 17.60 4.55
N ASP A 9 -1.88 18.15 3.94
CA ASP A 9 -0.96 19.13 4.54
C ASP A 9 -1.69 20.34 5.15
N GLN A 10 -2.69 20.90 4.44
CA GLN A 10 -3.47 22.05 4.93
C GLN A 10 -4.22 21.81 6.25
N PHE A 11 -4.48 20.55 6.57
CA PHE A 11 -5.25 20.13 7.74
C PHE A 11 -4.47 19.19 8.68
N ASP A 12 -3.19 18.93 8.43
CA ASP A 12 -2.41 17.91 9.15
C ASP A 12 -2.30 18.20 10.65
N ASP A 13 -2.30 19.49 11.04
CA ASP A 13 -2.28 19.95 12.43
C ASP A 13 -3.66 20.16 13.05
N LYS A 14 -4.74 19.99 12.27
CA LYS A 14 -6.13 20.33 12.67
C LYS A 14 -7.05 19.12 12.71
N VAL A 15 -6.87 18.17 11.81
CA VAL A 15 -7.78 17.05 11.61
C VAL A 15 -6.97 15.77 11.61
N PRO A 16 -7.17 14.88 12.60
CA PRO A 16 -6.62 13.54 12.56
C PRO A 16 -7.12 12.81 11.31
N SER A 17 -6.18 12.38 10.47
CA SER A 17 -6.45 11.70 9.22
C SER A 17 -5.82 10.30 9.21
N ALA A 18 -6.52 9.38 8.54
CA ALA A 18 -5.99 8.06 8.24
C ALA A 18 -6.26 7.75 6.76
N VAL A 19 -5.25 7.23 6.07
CA VAL A 19 -5.33 6.91 4.65
C VAL A 19 -5.02 5.43 4.48
N ILE A 20 -5.91 4.73 3.80
CA ILE A 20 -5.67 3.39 3.29
C ILE A 20 -5.15 3.53 1.87
N LEU A 21 -3.97 3.00 1.59
CA LEU A 21 -3.35 3.10 0.27
C LEU A 21 -3.61 1.86 -0.58
N GLU A 22 -4.11 2.12 -1.78
CA GLU A 22 -4.21 1.21 -2.92
C GLU A 22 -4.79 -0.19 -2.59
N PRO A 23 -6.09 -0.27 -2.23
CA PRO A 23 -6.77 -1.55 -2.04
C PRO A 23 -6.67 -2.48 -3.26
N GLU A 24 -6.42 -3.77 -3.02
CA GLU A 24 -6.28 -4.84 -4.00
C GLU A 24 -5.11 -4.69 -4.99
N SER A 25 -4.17 -3.78 -4.73
CA SER A 25 -3.10 -3.47 -5.69
C SER A 25 -1.99 -4.52 -5.66
N LEU A 26 -1.19 -4.52 -4.58
CA LEU A 26 -0.08 -5.45 -4.37
C LEU A 26 -0.56 -6.89 -4.26
N THR A 27 -1.77 -7.11 -3.75
CA THR A 27 -2.31 -8.45 -3.57
C THR A 27 -2.55 -9.14 -4.91
N LYS A 28 -3.05 -8.41 -5.92
CA LYS A 28 -3.21 -8.92 -7.29
C LYS A 28 -1.89 -9.25 -7.98
N LEU A 29 -0.79 -8.60 -7.60
CA LEU A 29 0.54 -8.93 -8.10
C LEU A 29 1.10 -10.22 -7.48
N THR A 30 0.62 -10.60 -6.28
CA THR A 30 1.12 -11.77 -5.53
C THR A 30 0.31 -13.03 -5.84
N LEU A 31 -0.99 -12.88 -6.14
CA LEU A 31 -1.82 -14.01 -6.51
C LEU A 31 -1.42 -14.54 -7.90
N PRO A 32 -1.34 -15.87 -8.11
CA PRO A 32 -1.18 -16.44 -9.44
C PRO A 32 -2.42 -16.11 -10.27
N SER A 33 -2.28 -15.24 -11.27
CA SER A 33 -3.37 -14.83 -12.16
C SER A 33 -3.28 -15.59 -13.49
N PRO A 34 -4.38 -16.18 -13.98
CA PRO A 34 -4.45 -16.71 -15.35
C PRO A 34 -4.48 -15.59 -16.42
N GLU A 35 -4.79 -14.36 -16.04
CA GLU A 35 -4.78 -13.19 -16.91
C GLU A 35 -3.43 -12.45 -16.78
N SER A 36 -2.69 -12.41 -17.90
CA SER A 36 -1.31 -11.90 -18.01
C SER A 36 -1.15 -10.38 -17.83
N THR A 37 -2.24 -9.64 -17.63
CA THR A 37 -2.25 -8.17 -17.61
C THR A 37 -1.80 -7.58 -16.27
N CYS A 38 -2.15 -8.22 -15.15
CA CYS A 38 -1.78 -7.72 -13.82
C CYS A 38 -0.30 -7.99 -13.48
N GLN A 39 0.27 -9.08 -13.97
CA GLN A 39 1.64 -9.50 -13.61
C GLN A 39 2.70 -9.03 -14.62
N GLY A 40 2.32 -8.22 -15.60
CA GLY A 40 3.27 -7.66 -16.56
C GLY A 40 4.37 -6.84 -15.86
N PRO A 41 5.60 -6.79 -16.41
CA PRO A 41 6.69 -6.00 -15.82
C PRO A 41 6.32 -4.53 -15.62
N ALA A 42 5.65 -3.92 -16.60
CA ALA A 42 5.20 -2.53 -16.54
C ALA A 42 4.16 -2.29 -15.42
N THR A 43 3.20 -3.22 -15.27
CA THR A 43 2.18 -3.14 -14.21
C THR A 43 2.83 -3.28 -12.83
N THR A 44 3.69 -4.29 -12.68
CA THR A 44 4.45 -4.51 -11.43
C THR A 44 5.27 -3.29 -11.04
N GLU A 45 5.98 -2.70 -12.01
CA GLU A 45 6.76 -1.48 -11.80
C GLU A 45 5.89 -0.27 -11.45
N ALA A 46 4.78 -0.05 -12.15
CA ALA A 46 3.88 1.06 -11.90
C ALA A 46 3.28 1.01 -10.50
N TYR A 47 2.83 -0.18 -10.06
CA TYR A 47 2.22 -0.38 -8.74
C TYR A 47 3.25 -0.19 -7.62
N THR A 48 4.43 -0.79 -7.77
CA THR A 48 5.50 -0.68 -6.76
C THR A 48 6.04 0.74 -6.63
N LYS A 49 6.35 1.41 -7.75
CA LYS A 49 6.84 2.80 -7.76
C LYS A 49 5.76 3.78 -7.35
N GLY A 50 4.53 3.60 -7.82
CA GLY A 50 3.40 4.46 -7.48
C GLY A 50 3.10 4.42 -5.99
N LEU A 51 3.12 3.23 -5.38
CA LEU A 51 2.90 3.08 -3.95
C LEU A 51 4.04 3.65 -3.12
N ALA A 52 5.30 3.40 -3.50
CA ALA A 52 6.47 4.01 -2.85
C ALA A 52 6.39 5.55 -2.90
N TYR A 53 6.03 6.11 -4.06
CA TYR A 53 5.83 7.55 -4.24
C TYR A 53 4.67 8.09 -3.40
N ALA A 54 3.56 7.35 -3.28
CA ALA A 54 2.44 7.75 -2.43
C ALA A 54 2.83 7.79 -0.94
N ILE A 55 3.55 6.78 -0.46
CA ILE A 55 4.08 6.73 0.92
C ILE A 55 5.01 7.91 1.16
N ASP A 56 5.97 8.15 0.27
CA ASP A 56 6.96 9.22 0.41
C ASP A 56 6.27 10.59 0.41
N THR A 57 5.44 10.88 -0.59
CA THR A 57 4.79 12.19 -0.72
C THR A 57 3.83 12.49 0.43
N ILE A 58 3.00 11.53 0.85
CA ILE A 58 2.03 11.76 1.95
C ILE A 58 2.78 11.90 3.28
N SER A 59 3.72 11.00 3.59
CA SER A 59 4.45 11.06 4.86
C SER A 59 5.32 12.30 5.03
N ILE A 60 5.83 12.87 3.94
CA ILE A 60 6.63 14.09 3.97
C ILE A 60 5.74 15.32 4.15
N ARG A 61 4.61 15.38 3.43
CA ARG A 61 3.73 16.57 3.43
C ARG A 61 2.77 16.62 4.61
N ALA A 62 2.32 15.47 5.09
CA ALA A 62 1.32 15.36 6.14
C ALA A 62 1.78 14.33 7.19
N PRO A 63 2.83 14.65 7.98
CA PRO A 63 3.49 13.70 8.89
C PRO A 63 2.58 13.17 10.01
N ASN A 64 1.47 13.86 10.33
CA ASN A 64 0.51 13.38 11.33
C ASN A 64 -0.55 12.44 10.73
N THR A 65 -0.63 12.33 9.40
CA THR A 65 -1.54 11.40 8.71
C THR A 65 -1.09 9.96 8.89
N ALA A 66 -1.97 9.11 9.45
CA ALA A 66 -1.69 7.69 9.60
C ALA A 66 -1.88 6.93 8.28
N ILE A 67 -0.80 6.34 7.75
CA ILE A 67 -0.83 5.56 6.50
C ILE A 67 -0.99 4.07 6.80
N TYR A 68 -2.00 3.41 6.24
CA TYR A 68 -2.19 1.97 6.26
C TYR A 68 -2.08 1.41 4.84
N LEU A 69 -1.21 0.43 4.63
CA LEU A 69 -1.14 -0.28 3.35
C LEU A 69 -2.18 -1.39 3.29
N ASP A 70 -2.79 -1.62 2.12
CA ASP A 70 -3.61 -2.81 1.94
C ASP A 70 -2.78 -4.09 2.17
N GLY A 71 -3.28 -4.95 3.05
CA GLY A 71 -2.72 -6.25 3.37
C GLY A 71 -3.57 -7.41 2.84
N GLY A 72 -4.58 -7.13 2.02
CA GLY A 72 -5.51 -8.13 1.50
C GLY A 72 -6.43 -8.71 2.57
N ASN A 73 -6.78 -9.98 2.42
CA ASN A 73 -7.63 -10.69 3.37
C ASN A 73 -7.00 -12.04 3.77
N GLY A 74 -7.53 -12.69 4.80
CA GLY A 74 -7.02 -13.98 5.28
C GLY A 74 -7.15 -15.12 4.25
N GLY A 75 -8.03 -15.01 3.26
CA GLY A 75 -8.14 -15.97 2.16
C GLY A 75 -7.01 -15.81 1.13
N GLU A 76 -6.59 -14.57 0.89
CA GLU A 76 -5.52 -14.24 -0.06
C GLU A 76 -4.14 -14.27 0.59
N MET A 77 -3.95 -13.54 1.69
CA MET A 77 -2.66 -13.31 2.34
C MET A 77 -2.55 -13.94 3.73
N GLY A 78 -3.55 -14.69 4.19
CA GLY A 78 -3.49 -15.35 5.50
C GLY A 78 -2.77 -16.70 5.54
N TRP A 79 -2.45 -17.27 4.36
CA TRP A 79 -1.83 -18.59 4.26
C TRP A 79 -0.30 -18.52 4.23
N GLY A 80 0.38 -19.37 5.00
CA GLY A 80 1.83 -19.29 5.27
C GLY A 80 2.74 -18.97 4.05
N PRO A 81 2.69 -19.73 2.95
CA PRO A 81 3.51 -19.43 1.76
C PRO A 81 3.19 -18.07 1.13
N ARG A 82 1.91 -17.69 1.09
CA ARG A 82 1.46 -16.41 0.48
C ARG A 82 1.86 -15.21 1.33
N VAL A 83 1.83 -15.34 2.66
CA VAL A 83 2.36 -14.33 3.58
C VAL A 83 3.83 -14.03 3.25
N HIS A 84 4.62 -15.07 2.98
CA HIS A 84 6.04 -14.91 2.67
C HIS A 84 6.26 -14.19 1.34
N GLU A 85 5.56 -14.60 0.27
CA GLU A 85 5.65 -13.94 -1.04
C GLU A 85 5.20 -12.48 -0.98
N PHE A 86 4.13 -12.20 -0.24
CA PHE A 86 3.64 -10.85 -0.02
C PHE A 86 4.64 -10.00 0.75
N ALA A 87 5.28 -10.56 1.78
CA ALA A 87 6.34 -9.88 2.53
C ALA A 87 7.54 -9.52 1.63
N LEU A 88 7.94 -10.39 0.70
CA LEU A 88 9.01 -10.10 -0.27
C LEU A 88 8.64 -8.97 -1.24
N MET A 89 7.37 -8.87 -1.62
CA MET A 89 6.89 -7.75 -2.43
C MET A 89 6.88 -6.45 -1.63
N LEU A 90 6.38 -6.49 -0.39
CA LEU A 90 6.38 -5.36 0.52
C LEU A 90 7.80 -4.86 0.78
N GLN A 91 8.79 -5.75 0.89
CA GLN A 91 10.20 -5.33 1.03
C GLN A 91 10.64 -4.38 -0.07
N LYS A 92 10.23 -4.59 -1.33
CA LYS A 92 10.57 -3.71 -2.46
C LYS A 92 9.91 -2.34 -2.38
N VAL A 93 8.67 -2.28 -1.89
CA VAL A 93 7.93 -1.02 -1.73
C VAL A 93 8.42 -0.24 -0.51
N LEU A 94 8.77 -0.97 0.56
CA LEU A 94 9.11 -0.41 1.87
C LEU A 94 10.61 -0.30 2.11
N GLU A 95 11.42 -0.36 1.04
CA GLU A 95 12.88 -0.20 1.12
C GLU A 95 13.28 1.11 1.82
N GLY A 96 14.42 1.08 2.50
CA GLY A 96 14.96 2.22 3.23
C GLY A 96 14.23 2.46 4.55
N ASP A 97 13.78 3.68 4.78
CA ASP A 97 13.07 4.08 6.00
C ASP A 97 11.53 4.03 5.87
N ARG A 98 11.01 3.64 4.70
CA ARG A 98 9.56 3.69 4.41
C ARG A 98 8.69 2.86 5.33
N ILE A 99 9.20 1.74 5.82
CA ILE A 99 8.50 0.94 6.84
C ILE A 99 8.15 1.77 8.09
N LYS A 100 8.94 2.79 8.42
CA LYS A 100 8.70 3.69 9.57
C LYS A 100 7.69 4.80 9.25
N ARG A 101 7.39 5.01 7.97
CA ARG A 101 6.46 6.02 7.45
C ARG A 101 5.03 5.51 7.36
N ILE A 102 4.80 4.22 7.58
CA ILE A 102 3.47 3.60 7.64
C ILE A 102 3.12 3.25 9.08
N ARG A 103 1.83 3.35 9.41
CA ARG A 103 1.27 2.97 10.70
C ARG A 103 1.02 1.46 10.79
N GLY A 104 0.68 0.82 9.69
CA GLY A 104 0.41 -0.61 9.63
C GLY A 104 -0.27 -1.04 8.34
N PHE A 105 -1.06 -2.11 8.43
CA PHE A 105 -1.80 -2.69 7.31
C PHE A 105 -3.30 -2.65 7.58
N ALA A 106 -4.09 -2.49 6.52
CA ALA A 106 -5.54 -2.63 6.53
C ALA A 106 -5.91 -3.91 5.80
N THR A 107 -6.79 -4.72 6.39
CA THR A 107 -7.22 -6.00 5.81
C THR A 107 -8.73 -6.05 5.62
N ASN A 108 -9.21 -6.95 4.75
CA ASN A 108 -10.63 -7.16 4.45
C ASN A 108 -11.33 -5.94 3.84
N ILE A 109 -10.59 -5.07 3.14
CA ILE A 109 -11.17 -3.90 2.45
C ILE A 109 -12.06 -4.38 1.30
N GLY A 110 -13.34 -3.99 1.33
CA GLY A 110 -14.33 -4.45 0.33
C GLY A 110 -14.71 -5.93 0.46
N GLY A 111 -14.20 -6.64 1.46
CA GLY A 111 -14.49 -8.04 1.74
C GLY A 111 -15.54 -8.25 2.83
N TYR A 112 -15.82 -9.53 3.11
CA TYR A 112 -16.83 -9.98 4.07
C TYR A 112 -16.32 -11.09 5.00
N GLN A 113 -15.00 -11.23 5.12
CA GLN A 113 -14.40 -12.23 6.01
C GLN A 113 -14.81 -12.06 7.46
#